data_AF-A0AB37WFF1-F1
#
_entry.id   AF-A0AB37WFF1-F1
#
_cell.length_a   1.000
_cell.length_b   1.000
_cell.length_c   1.000
_cell.angle_alpha   90.00
_cell.angle_beta   90.00
_cell.angle_gamma   90.00
#
_symmetry.space_group_name_H-M   'P 1'
#
loop_
_entity.id
_entity.type
_entity.pdbx_description
1 polymer ?
#
loop_
_entity_poly.entity_id
_entity_poly.type
_entity_poly.pdbx_seq_one_letter_code
_entity_poly.pdbx_strand_id
1 'polypeptide(L)'
;MRAYFAVAFALPLIAAGAHLGHRHSHDHADVHRRAVKTDVVVVTETVYLTLTAEPISTSPQSSSCAAVSTSTAAPPSITFNFPEKGPSDIASRSASSSAASFSAAPSSDLPPKTPSSTGNLYAPLSYEPHTAIIVNSCDYGVYVSSIGDVTTCGPGKICELVPANTTYSEPIRSCGDSGISLKVSKTESMAQPMQFEYTVWPDSTTMSYDISYLDCQVKTDDVFDFSACVGHEKGIQAAAPNGPVYECVANEPCAQNAYIVPEFGYLPGAPVGSSTIDKGIAFEICAENRT
;
A
#
# COMPACT_ATOMS: atom_id res chain seq x y z
N MET A 1 -11.46 -55.49 32.65
CA MET A 1 -10.29 -55.96 33.41
C MET A 1 -9.43 -56.85 32.53
N ARG A 2 -8.30 -56.33 32.03
CA ARG A 2 -7.08 -57.09 31.70
C ARG A 2 -5.94 -56.09 31.46
N ALA A 3 -4.79 -56.48 31.97
CA ALA A 3 -3.64 -55.68 32.35
C ALA A 3 -2.57 -55.58 31.25
N TYR A 4 -1.83 -54.47 31.31
CA TYR A 4 -0.42 -54.17 30.95
C TYR A 4 0.29 -54.97 29.86
N PHE A 5 1.02 -54.28 28.98
CA PHE A 5 2.49 -54.36 28.89
C PHE A 5 3.06 -53.10 28.22
N ALA A 6 3.90 -52.38 28.96
CA ALA A 6 4.80 -51.36 28.44
C ALA A 6 6.08 -52.04 27.94
N VAL A 7 6.57 -51.64 26.78
CA VAL A 7 7.93 -51.96 26.34
C VAL A 7 8.60 -50.67 25.90
N ALA A 8 9.52 -50.20 26.76
CA ALA A 8 10.49 -49.18 26.45
C ALA A 8 11.64 -49.83 25.68
N PHE A 9 11.95 -49.33 24.49
CA PHE A 9 13.23 -49.57 23.84
C PHE A 9 14.02 -48.27 23.82
N ALA A 10 15.20 -48.34 24.43
CA ALA A 10 16.20 -47.30 24.46
C ALA A 10 17.31 -47.61 23.43
N LEU A 11 17.87 -46.51 22.89
CA LEU A 11 19.21 -46.33 22.29
C LEU A 11 19.44 -46.84 20.84
N PRO A 12 20.43 -46.28 20.08
CA PRO A 12 21.50 -45.35 20.48
C PRO A 12 21.64 -44.06 19.61
N LEU A 13 22.27 -43.04 20.21
CA LEU A 13 22.97 -41.97 19.49
C LEU A 13 24.13 -42.55 18.67
N ILE A 14 24.20 -42.20 17.38
CA ILE A 14 25.46 -42.12 16.64
C ILE A 14 25.54 -40.76 15.97
N ALA A 15 26.54 -40.00 16.38
CA ALA A 15 26.97 -38.76 15.75
C ALA A 15 27.69 -39.08 14.42
N ALA A 16 27.31 -38.36 13.36
CA ALA A 16 28.14 -38.17 12.18
C ALA A 16 27.94 -36.73 11.70
N GLY A 17 28.76 -35.83 12.26
CA GLY A 17 28.91 -34.48 11.73
C GLY A 17 29.70 -34.53 10.44
N ALA A 18 29.00 -34.47 9.31
CA ALA A 18 29.60 -34.14 8.02
C ALA A 18 29.51 -32.62 7.84
N HIS A 19 30.63 -31.93 8.10
CA HIS A 19 30.84 -30.56 7.64
C HIS A 19 30.90 -30.56 6.12
N LEU A 20 29.76 -30.36 5.45
CA LEU A 20 29.74 -29.93 4.06
C LEU A 20 30.08 -28.45 4.02
N GLY A 21 31.37 -28.16 3.84
CA GLY A 21 31.83 -26.83 3.47
C GLY A 21 31.37 -26.48 2.07
N HIS A 22 30.25 -25.74 1.96
CA HIS A 22 29.93 -25.03 0.74
C HIS A 22 30.83 -23.81 0.61
N ARG A 23 31.95 -23.99 -0.08
CA ARG A 23 32.69 -22.90 -0.74
C ARG A 23 31.79 -22.34 -1.85
N HIS A 24 31.00 -21.32 -1.54
CA HIS A 24 30.52 -20.42 -2.58
C HIS A 24 31.66 -19.46 -2.92
N SER A 25 32.30 -19.73 -4.06
CA SER A 25 33.07 -18.72 -4.77
C SER A 25 32.08 -17.62 -5.15
N HIS A 26 32.10 -16.50 -4.43
CA HIS A 26 31.50 -15.26 -4.91
C HIS A 26 32.36 -14.79 -6.08
N ASP A 27 32.04 -15.30 -7.26
CA ASP A 27 32.44 -14.69 -8.51
C ASP A 27 31.69 -13.37 -8.58
N HIS A 28 32.35 -12.29 -8.15
CA HIS A 28 31.86 -10.93 -8.35
C HIS A 28 31.93 -10.69 -9.85
N ALA A 29 30.86 -11.08 -10.55
CA ALA A 29 30.61 -10.68 -11.92
C ALA A 29 30.84 -9.17 -12.00
N ASP A 30 31.82 -8.81 -12.82
CA ASP A 30 32.18 -7.44 -13.19
C ASP A 30 30.89 -6.62 -13.34
N VAL A 31 30.69 -5.70 -12.39
CA VAL A 31 29.65 -4.69 -12.50
C VAL A 31 30.05 -3.82 -13.67
N HIS A 32 29.55 -4.17 -14.85
CA HIS A 32 29.64 -3.37 -16.05
C HIS A 32 29.24 -1.94 -15.67
N ARG A 33 30.22 -1.03 -15.74
CA ARG A 33 30.04 0.41 -15.63
C ARG A 33 28.93 0.83 -16.57
N ARG A 34 27.71 0.96 -16.07
CA ARG A 34 26.65 1.68 -16.78
C ARG A 34 27.05 3.14 -16.76
N ALA A 35 27.42 3.67 -17.93
CA ALA A 35 27.65 5.09 -18.10
C ALA A 35 26.34 5.83 -17.78
N VAL A 36 26.30 6.52 -16.65
CA VAL A 36 25.18 7.40 -16.29
C VAL A 36 25.35 8.67 -17.12
N LYS A 37 24.60 8.76 -18.22
CA LYS A 37 24.47 9.99 -19.00
C LYS A 37 23.50 10.92 -18.25
N THR A 38 24.06 11.88 -17.53
CA THR A 38 23.30 12.97 -16.92
C THR A 38 23.10 14.05 -17.99
N ASP A 39 21.92 14.09 -18.58
CA ASP A 39 21.51 15.23 -19.39
C ASP A 39 21.04 16.34 -18.43
N VAL A 40 21.82 17.40 -18.33
CA VAL A 40 21.45 18.60 -17.57
C VAL A 40 20.42 19.37 -18.40
N VAL A 41 19.16 19.23 -18.04
CA VAL A 41 18.08 20.04 -18.64
C VAL A 41 18.07 21.40 -17.94
N VAL A 42 18.58 22.42 -18.62
CA VAL A 42 18.46 23.80 -18.16
C VAL A 42 17.06 24.29 -18.52
N VAL A 43 16.17 24.38 -17.53
CA VAL A 43 14.84 24.96 -17.68
C VAL A 43 15.00 26.48 -17.62
N THR A 44 15.00 27.16 -18.76
CA THR A 44 15.27 28.61 -18.80
C THR A 44 14.05 29.51 -18.67
N GLU A 45 12.81 29.02 -18.76
CA GLU A 45 11.65 29.92 -18.73
C GLU A 45 10.45 29.30 -18.03
N THR A 46 9.97 29.96 -16.98
CA THR A 46 8.65 29.72 -16.39
C THR A 46 7.67 30.65 -17.08
N VAL A 47 6.87 30.12 -18.00
CA VAL A 47 5.79 30.87 -18.65
C VAL A 47 4.52 30.70 -17.80
N TYR A 48 4.05 31.79 -17.21
CA TYR A 48 2.77 31.81 -16.51
C TYR A 48 1.62 31.97 -17.52
N LEU A 49 0.86 30.91 -17.73
CA LEU A 49 -0.38 30.93 -18.50
C LEU A 49 -1.54 31.31 -17.57
N THR A 50 -2.17 32.46 -17.83
CA THR A 50 -3.40 32.85 -17.14
C THR A 50 -4.58 32.29 -17.94
N LEU A 51 -5.27 31.29 -17.39
CA LEU A 51 -6.49 30.72 -17.97
C LEU A 51 -7.70 31.45 -17.38
N THR A 52 -8.43 32.18 -18.22
CA THR A 52 -9.73 32.75 -17.86
C THR A 52 -10.81 31.71 -18.20
N ALA A 53 -11.37 31.07 -17.18
CA ALA A 53 -12.52 30.17 -17.36
C ALA A 53 -13.82 30.99 -17.37
N GLU A 54 -14.66 30.79 -18.39
CA GLU A 54 -16.02 31.33 -18.39
C GLU A 54 -16.91 30.57 -17.38
N PRO A 55 -17.84 31.26 -16.68
CA PRO A 55 -18.68 30.63 -15.68
C PRO A 55 -19.64 29.64 -16.31
N ILE A 56 -19.51 28.37 -15.93
CA ILE A 56 -20.44 27.30 -16.30
C ILE A 56 -21.72 27.50 -15.48
N SER A 57 -22.86 27.60 -16.17
CA SER A 57 -24.20 27.66 -15.58
C SER A 57 -24.47 26.38 -14.77
N THR A 58 -24.53 26.51 -13.45
CA THR A 58 -24.77 25.42 -12.50
C THR A 58 -26.25 25.05 -12.45
N SER A 59 -26.60 23.91 -13.02
CA SER A 59 -27.76 23.12 -12.57
C SER A 59 -27.31 22.15 -11.46
N PRO A 60 -28.13 21.87 -10.44
CA PRO A 60 -27.74 20.99 -9.33
C PRO A 60 -27.64 19.54 -9.83
N GLN A 61 -26.42 19.06 -10.06
CA GLN A 61 -26.14 17.64 -10.21
C GLN A 61 -25.75 17.08 -8.84
N SER A 62 -26.49 16.06 -8.41
CA SER A 62 -26.16 15.21 -7.27
C SER A 62 -24.74 14.67 -7.42
N SER A 63 -23.90 14.87 -6.41
CA SER A 63 -22.57 14.29 -6.30
C SER A 63 -22.68 12.77 -6.17
N SER A 64 -22.69 12.06 -7.29
CA SER A 64 -22.48 10.62 -7.34
C SER A 64 -21.00 10.34 -7.57
N CYS A 65 -20.53 9.17 -7.13
CA CYS A 65 -19.24 8.60 -7.54
C CYS A 65 -19.22 8.38 -9.08
N ALA A 66 -19.03 9.45 -9.83
CA ALA A 66 -18.88 9.36 -11.27
C ALA A 66 -17.52 8.75 -11.56
N ALA A 67 -17.53 7.50 -12.01
CA ALA A 67 -16.41 6.92 -12.73
C ALA A 67 -15.97 7.93 -13.79
N VAL A 68 -14.68 8.29 -13.80
CA VAL A 68 -14.07 9.12 -14.83
C VAL A 68 -14.22 8.38 -16.16
N SER A 69 -15.33 8.64 -16.85
CA SER A 69 -15.52 8.19 -18.21
C SER A 69 -14.66 9.11 -19.07
N THR A 70 -13.54 8.59 -19.56
CA THR A 70 -12.72 9.25 -20.57
C THR A 70 -13.55 9.41 -21.84
N SER A 71 -14.23 10.56 -21.96
CA SER A 71 -14.88 11.00 -23.19
C SER A 71 -13.78 11.30 -24.22
N THR A 72 -13.70 10.48 -25.25
CA THR A 72 -13.01 10.78 -26.52
C THR A 72 -13.78 11.88 -27.27
N ALA A 73 -13.78 13.10 -26.73
CA ALA A 73 -14.09 14.28 -27.49
C ALA A 73 -12.80 14.76 -28.18
N ALA A 74 -12.84 14.93 -29.50
CA ALA A 74 -11.72 15.45 -30.26
C ALA A 74 -11.29 16.81 -29.67
N PRO A 75 -9.99 17.03 -29.41
CA PRO A 75 -9.53 18.27 -28.82
C PRO A 75 -9.84 19.44 -29.77
N PRO A 76 -10.27 20.60 -29.25
CA PRO A 76 -10.40 21.80 -30.07
C PRO A 76 -9.03 22.17 -30.64
N SER A 77 -8.99 22.44 -31.95
CA SER A 77 -7.79 22.92 -32.63
C SER A 77 -7.39 24.29 -32.06
N ILE A 78 -6.31 24.33 -31.29
CA ILE A 78 -5.72 25.57 -30.78
C ILE A 78 -4.71 26.07 -31.82
N THR A 79 -5.00 27.22 -32.43
CA THR A 79 -4.06 27.91 -33.32
C THR A 79 -3.19 28.85 -32.49
N PHE A 80 -1.87 28.64 -32.53
CA PHE A 80 -0.89 29.49 -31.84
C PHE A 80 -0.32 30.52 -32.81
N ASN A 81 -0.47 31.80 -32.47
CA ASN A 81 0.25 32.90 -33.13
C ASN A 81 1.45 33.27 -32.25
N PHE A 82 2.66 32.97 -32.73
CA PHE A 82 3.89 33.39 -32.07
C PHE A 82 4.21 34.85 -32.42
N PRO A 83 4.58 35.70 -31.43
CA PRO A 83 5.10 37.03 -31.71
C PRO A 83 6.50 36.94 -32.35
N GLU A 84 6.76 37.84 -33.30
CA GLU A 84 8.05 37.93 -33.99
C GLU A 84 9.21 38.25 -33.04
N LYS A 85 10.31 37.56 -33.31
CA LYS A 85 11.58 37.56 -32.59
C LYS A 85 12.22 38.95 -32.53
N GLY A 86 12.22 39.58 -31.35
CA GLY A 86 13.06 40.74 -31.05
C GLY A 86 14.53 40.35 -30.81
N PRO A 87 15.48 41.29 -30.98
CA PRO A 87 16.91 41.02 -30.80
C PRO A 87 17.27 40.85 -29.32
N SER A 88 18.03 39.79 -29.02
CA SER A 88 18.49 39.45 -27.66
C SER A 88 19.87 40.07 -27.39
N ASP A 89 19.94 41.01 -26.45
CA ASP A 89 21.20 41.45 -25.84
C ASP A 89 21.56 40.50 -24.69
N ILE A 90 22.67 39.77 -24.85
CA ILE A 90 23.19 38.82 -23.85
C ILE A 90 24.20 39.56 -22.96
N ALA A 91 23.76 39.97 -21.77
CA ALA A 91 24.65 40.41 -20.70
C ALA A 91 25.06 39.22 -19.82
N SER A 92 26.33 38.81 -19.92
CA SER A 92 26.91 37.75 -19.10
C SER A 92 27.13 38.24 -17.66
N ARG A 93 26.45 37.64 -16.68
CA ARG A 93 26.76 37.78 -15.25
C ARG A 93 27.32 36.46 -14.73
N SER A 94 28.56 36.50 -14.23
CA SER A 94 29.20 35.40 -13.49
C SER A 94 28.43 35.09 -12.21
N ALA A 95 27.90 33.88 -12.10
CA ALA A 95 27.33 33.35 -10.88
C ALA A 95 28.41 32.65 -10.05
N SER A 96 28.55 33.11 -8.80
CA SER A 96 29.40 32.53 -7.76
C SER A 96 28.75 31.25 -7.23
N SER A 97 29.38 30.11 -7.46
CA SER A 97 28.98 28.80 -6.94
C SER A 97 29.26 28.70 -5.43
N SER A 98 28.22 28.86 -4.62
CA SER A 98 28.26 28.52 -3.20
C SER A 98 27.77 27.08 -3.04
N ALA A 99 28.68 26.16 -2.79
CA ALA A 99 28.35 24.77 -2.50
C ALA A 99 27.69 24.68 -1.12
N ALA A 100 26.38 24.48 -1.09
CA ALA A 100 25.66 24.15 0.14
C ALA A 100 25.91 22.66 0.46
N SER A 101 26.58 22.40 1.58
CA SER A 101 26.70 21.06 2.15
C SER A 101 25.33 20.61 2.68
N PHE A 102 24.73 19.63 2.01
CA PHE A 102 23.56 18.92 2.53
C PHE A 102 23.98 18.14 3.77
N SER A 103 23.49 18.58 4.94
CA SER A 103 23.62 17.82 6.18
C SER A 103 22.82 16.53 6.06
N ALA A 104 23.44 15.44 6.52
CA ALA A 104 22.85 14.10 6.52
C ALA A 104 21.46 14.10 7.19
N ALA A 105 20.52 13.38 6.59
CA ALA A 105 19.19 13.15 7.12
C ALA A 105 19.27 12.55 8.55
N PRO A 106 18.32 12.89 9.44
CA PRO A 106 18.28 12.35 10.80
C PRO A 106 18.09 10.82 10.79
N SER A 107 18.69 10.19 11.81
CA SER A 107 18.83 8.74 12.01
C SER A 107 17.55 7.95 11.76
N SER A 108 17.70 6.90 10.97
CA SER A 108 16.75 5.88 10.52
C SER A 108 16.33 4.89 11.62
N ASP A 109 16.12 5.35 12.84
CA ASP A 109 15.75 4.48 13.95
C ASP A 109 14.23 4.28 13.96
N LEU A 110 13.74 3.41 13.07
CA LEU A 110 12.44 2.79 13.31
C LEU A 110 12.51 2.09 14.67
N PRO A 111 11.49 2.26 15.54
CA PRO A 111 11.48 1.60 16.83
C PRO A 111 11.64 0.07 16.62
N PRO A 112 12.55 -0.59 17.37
CA PRO A 112 12.81 -2.01 17.21
C PRO A 112 11.53 -2.82 17.32
N LYS A 113 11.38 -3.85 16.48
CA LYS A 113 10.20 -4.73 16.44
C LYS A 113 9.91 -5.25 17.84
N THR A 114 8.88 -4.71 18.48
CA THR A 114 8.51 -5.14 19.83
C THR A 114 8.00 -6.57 19.65
N PRO A 115 8.55 -7.57 20.36
CA PRO A 115 8.08 -8.94 20.22
C PRO A 115 6.58 -8.95 20.52
N SER A 116 5.80 -9.29 19.50
CA SER A 116 4.34 -9.39 19.55
C SER A 116 3.95 -10.10 20.84
N SER A 117 3.19 -9.42 21.71
CA SER A 117 2.73 -10.02 22.95
C SER A 117 1.98 -11.30 22.61
N THR A 118 2.22 -12.37 23.34
CA THR A 118 1.87 -13.76 22.98
C THR A 118 0.36 -14.08 22.96
N GLY A 119 -0.51 -13.09 22.76
CA GLY A 119 -1.95 -13.25 22.55
C GLY A 119 -2.41 -12.40 21.37
N ASN A 120 -3.28 -12.96 20.54
CA ASN A 120 -3.97 -12.20 19.49
C ASN A 120 -4.77 -11.09 20.17
N LEU A 121 -4.58 -9.84 19.74
CA LEU A 121 -5.28 -8.67 20.27
C LEU A 121 -6.78 -8.72 19.93
N TYR A 122 -7.12 -9.31 18.79
CA TYR A 122 -8.47 -9.35 18.27
C TYR A 122 -8.96 -10.78 18.02
N ALA A 123 -10.29 -10.91 17.88
CA ALA A 123 -10.90 -12.18 17.49
C ALA A 123 -10.34 -12.62 16.11
N PRO A 124 -10.00 -13.91 15.90
CA PRO A 124 -9.48 -14.37 14.62
C PRO A 124 -10.45 -14.11 13.46
N LEU A 125 -9.91 -13.74 12.30
CA LEU A 125 -10.69 -13.56 11.09
C LEU A 125 -11.07 -14.90 10.45
N SER A 126 -12.25 -14.92 9.84
CA SER A 126 -12.68 -16.00 8.94
C SER A 126 -12.30 -15.65 7.50
N TYR A 127 -11.88 -16.65 6.74
CA TYR A 127 -11.46 -16.49 5.34
C TYR A 127 -12.22 -17.48 4.47
N GLU A 128 -12.44 -17.12 3.20
CA GLU A 128 -13.04 -17.99 2.20
C GLU A 128 -12.05 -18.21 1.04
N PRO A 129 -11.92 -19.44 0.52
CA PRO A 129 -11.09 -19.71 -0.65
C PRO A 129 -11.34 -18.72 -1.78
N HIS A 130 -10.27 -18.25 -2.43
CA HIS A 130 -10.30 -17.35 -3.59
C HIS A 130 -11.01 -16.01 -3.36
N THR A 131 -11.15 -15.59 -2.10
CA THR A 131 -11.93 -14.39 -1.74
C THR A 131 -11.09 -13.40 -0.94
N ALA A 132 -11.24 -12.12 -1.26
CA ALA A 132 -10.77 -11.01 -0.45
C ALA A 132 -11.97 -10.42 0.32
N ILE A 133 -11.82 -10.31 1.64
CA ILE A 133 -12.90 -9.96 2.56
C ILE A 133 -12.56 -8.68 3.34
N ILE A 134 -13.51 -7.76 3.48
CA ILE A 134 -13.45 -6.68 4.46
C ILE A 134 -14.62 -6.85 5.43
N VAL A 135 -14.30 -7.12 6.70
CA VAL A 135 -15.25 -7.13 7.79
C VAL A 135 -15.41 -5.70 8.32
N ASN A 136 -16.62 -5.15 8.20
CA ASN A 136 -16.97 -3.88 8.83
C ASN A 136 -17.54 -4.15 10.22
N SER A 137 -16.68 -4.20 11.24
CA SER A 137 -17.12 -4.33 12.64
C SER A 137 -17.47 -2.99 13.28
N CYS A 138 -17.47 -1.89 12.51
CA CYS A 138 -17.89 -0.60 13.01
C CYS A 138 -19.41 -0.57 13.23
N ASP A 139 -19.87 0.33 14.11
CA ASP A 139 -21.28 0.60 14.37
C ASP A 139 -21.92 1.53 13.32
N TYR A 140 -21.17 1.86 12.27
CA TYR A 140 -21.58 2.67 11.14
C TYR A 140 -21.29 1.99 9.78
N GLY A 141 -21.99 2.43 8.74
CA GLY A 141 -21.72 1.99 7.38
C GLY A 141 -20.47 2.65 6.80
N VAL A 142 -19.76 1.93 5.93
CA VAL A 142 -18.58 2.43 5.21
C VAL A 142 -18.76 2.23 3.71
N TYR A 143 -17.99 2.94 2.90
CA TYR A 143 -17.93 2.72 1.47
C TYR A 143 -16.64 2.00 1.13
N VAL A 144 -16.70 1.05 0.20
CA VAL A 144 -15.55 0.28 -0.30
C VAL A 144 -15.41 0.46 -1.82
N SER A 145 -14.19 0.73 -2.27
CA SER A 145 -13.81 0.73 -3.68
C SER A 145 -12.64 -0.23 -3.88
N SER A 146 -12.78 -1.17 -4.81
CA SER A 146 -11.75 -2.12 -5.20
C SER A 146 -11.05 -1.62 -6.46
N ILE A 147 -9.89 -0.99 -6.26
CA ILE A 147 -9.14 -0.29 -7.30
C ILE A 147 -7.97 -1.16 -7.77
N GLY A 148 -7.87 -1.35 -9.08
CA GLY A 148 -6.73 -1.94 -9.76
C GLY A 148 -6.70 -1.44 -11.20
N ASP A 149 -5.67 -1.79 -11.96
CA ASP A 149 -5.65 -1.51 -13.38
C ASP A 149 -6.78 -2.27 -14.08
N VAL A 150 -7.81 -1.55 -14.51
CA VAL A 150 -9.02 -2.14 -15.12
C VAL A 150 -8.71 -2.97 -16.37
N THR A 151 -7.62 -2.66 -17.08
CA THR A 151 -7.25 -3.37 -18.31
C THR A 151 -6.64 -4.75 -18.02
N THR A 152 -5.94 -4.90 -16.90
CA THR A 152 -5.23 -6.13 -16.55
C THR A 152 -5.89 -6.92 -15.42
N CYS A 153 -6.54 -6.23 -14.48
CA CYS A 153 -7.20 -6.81 -13.29
C CYS A 153 -8.70 -7.09 -13.48
N GLY A 154 -9.30 -6.57 -14.56
CA GLY A 154 -10.76 -6.53 -14.73
C GLY A 154 -11.46 -5.52 -13.82
N PRO A 155 -12.80 -5.45 -13.86
CA PRO A 155 -13.55 -4.46 -13.10
C PRO A 155 -13.58 -4.79 -11.60
N GLY A 156 -13.37 -3.77 -10.77
CA GLY A 156 -13.66 -3.81 -9.33
C GLY A 156 -14.95 -3.07 -8.99
N LYS A 157 -15.39 -3.19 -7.74
CA LYS A 157 -16.52 -2.41 -7.21
C LYS A 157 -16.09 -0.99 -6.89
N ILE A 158 -16.97 -0.02 -7.11
CA ILE A 158 -16.69 1.40 -6.85
C ILE A 158 -17.76 1.94 -5.92
N CYS A 159 -17.33 2.52 -4.79
CA CYS A 159 -18.19 3.15 -3.79
C CYS A 159 -19.35 2.27 -3.30
N GLU A 160 -19.08 0.98 -3.06
CA GLU A 160 -20.08 0.05 -2.53
C GLU A 160 -20.30 0.31 -1.04
N LEU A 161 -21.54 0.65 -0.65
CA LEU A 161 -21.91 0.80 0.75
C LEU A 161 -21.92 -0.56 1.44
N VAL A 162 -21.14 -0.69 2.49
CA VAL A 162 -21.05 -1.83 3.40
C VAL A 162 -21.68 -1.41 4.73
N PRO A 163 -22.90 -1.85 5.05
CA PRO A 163 -23.55 -1.50 6.30
C PRO A 163 -22.73 -1.89 7.54
N ALA A 164 -23.03 -1.27 8.68
CA ALA A 164 -22.46 -1.62 9.98
C ALA A 164 -22.62 -3.11 10.28
N ASN A 165 -21.59 -3.74 10.86
CA ASN A 165 -21.59 -5.16 11.24
C ASN A 165 -21.89 -6.11 10.07
N THR A 166 -21.48 -5.76 8.86
CA THR A 166 -21.58 -6.61 7.68
C THR A 166 -20.22 -6.82 7.04
N THR A 167 -20.19 -7.53 5.92
CA THR A 167 -18.96 -7.93 5.25
C THR A 167 -19.07 -7.61 3.78
N TYR A 168 -18.01 -7.02 3.25
CA TYR A 168 -17.76 -6.93 1.82
C TYR A 168 -16.87 -8.09 1.40
N SER A 169 -17.14 -8.66 0.23
CA SER A 169 -16.30 -9.68 -0.37
C SER A 169 -16.22 -9.53 -1.88
N GLU A 170 -15.07 -9.87 -2.44
CA GLU A 170 -14.89 -10.03 -3.87
C GLU A 170 -13.98 -11.24 -4.19
N PRO A 171 -14.10 -11.84 -5.38
CA PRO A 171 -13.10 -12.79 -5.84
C PRO A 171 -11.72 -12.13 -5.88
N ILE A 172 -10.68 -12.84 -5.43
CA ILE A 172 -9.29 -12.39 -5.60
C ILE A 172 -9.01 -12.28 -7.10
N ARG A 173 -8.57 -11.09 -7.53
CA ARG A 173 -8.25 -10.80 -8.92
C ARG A 173 -6.75 -10.87 -9.14
N SER A 174 -6.36 -11.42 -10.29
CA SER A 174 -4.97 -11.40 -10.75
C SER A 174 -4.78 -10.23 -11.72
N CYS A 175 -3.67 -9.53 -11.59
CA CYS A 175 -3.31 -8.36 -12.37
C CYS A 175 -1.97 -8.64 -13.06
N GLY A 176 -1.72 -8.00 -14.22
CA GLY A 176 -0.50 -8.24 -14.99
C GLY A 176 0.76 -7.77 -14.26
N ASP A 177 0.80 -6.49 -13.92
CA ASP A 177 1.98 -5.81 -13.34
C ASP A 177 1.62 -4.95 -12.11
N SER A 178 0.48 -5.21 -11.45
CA SER A 178 -0.02 -4.40 -10.33
C SER A 178 -0.76 -5.25 -9.29
N GLY A 179 -1.23 -4.60 -8.23
CA GLY A 179 -2.09 -5.19 -7.21
C GLY A 179 -3.48 -4.59 -7.21
N ILE A 180 -4.30 -5.05 -6.26
CA ILE A 180 -5.60 -4.46 -5.91
C ILE A 180 -5.45 -3.70 -4.59
N SER A 181 -5.98 -2.48 -4.57
CA SER A 181 -6.17 -1.65 -3.39
C SER A 181 -7.66 -1.58 -3.06
N LEU A 182 -8.06 -2.20 -1.96
CA LEU A 182 -9.38 -2.07 -1.37
C LEU A 182 -9.39 -0.81 -0.50
N LYS A 183 -9.92 0.27 -1.05
CA LYS A 183 -10.05 1.58 -0.40
C LYS A 183 -11.35 1.64 0.40
N VAL A 184 -11.26 2.01 1.68
CA VAL A 184 -12.39 2.05 2.61
C VAL A 184 -12.53 3.45 3.19
N SER A 185 -13.75 4.00 3.25
CA SER A 185 -14.01 5.36 3.73
C SER A 185 -15.33 5.46 4.50
N LYS A 186 -15.44 6.41 5.43
CA LYS A 186 -16.71 6.79 6.08
C LYS A 186 -17.67 7.51 5.12
N THR A 187 -17.13 8.14 4.07
CA THR A 187 -17.89 8.93 3.10
C THR A 187 -17.74 8.40 1.69
N GLU A 188 -18.80 8.56 0.89
CA GLU A 188 -18.82 8.17 -0.52
C GLU A 188 -17.72 8.87 -1.34
N SER A 189 -17.30 10.07 -0.95
CA SER A 189 -16.24 10.82 -1.64
C SER A 189 -14.86 10.16 -1.62
N MET A 190 -14.61 9.20 -0.71
CA MET A 190 -13.33 8.50 -0.60
C MET A 190 -12.11 9.45 -0.53
N ALA A 191 -12.25 10.58 0.16
CA ALA A 191 -11.22 11.62 0.16
C ALA A 191 -9.96 11.21 0.95
N GLN A 192 -10.11 10.42 2.01
CA GLN A 192 -9.04 9.93 2.88
C GLN A 192 -9.26 8.45 3.22
N PRO A 193 -9.16 7.55 2.22
CA PRO A 193 -9.51 6.16 2.41
C PRO A 193 -8.39 5.41 3.14
N MET A 194 -8.80 4.53 4.06
CA MET A 194 -7.92 3.45 4.53
C MET A 194 -7.68 2.48 3.39
N GLN A 195 -6.47 1.93 3.27
CA GLN A 195 -6.12 1.00 2.19
C GLN A 195 -5.76 -0.39 2.73
N PHE A 196 -6.33 -1.40 2.09
CA PHE A 196 -5.93 -2.78 2.23
C PHE A 196 -5.51 -3.30 0.87
N GLU A 197 -4.30 -3.82 0.76
CA GLU A 197 -3.72 -4.15 -0.53
C GLU A 197 -3.52 -5.65 -0.64
N TYR A 198 -3.68 -6.17 -1.86
CA TYR A 198 -3.26 -7.53 -2.19
C TYR A 198 -2.76 -7.63 -3.63
N THR A 199 -1.78 -8.51 -3.84
CA THR A 199 -1.19 -8.75 -5.17
C THR A 199 -1.00 -10.24 -5.38
N VAL A 200 -1.59 -10.77 -6.45
CA VAL A 200 -1.36 -12.16 -6.88
C VAL A 200 -0.05 -12.21 -7.66
N TRP A 201 0.82 -13.16 -7.30
CA TRP A 201 2.13 -13.33 -7.90
C TRP A 201 2.03 -13.97 -9.29
N PRO A 202 3.10 -13.89 -10.12
CA PRO A 202 3.11 -14.51 -11.45
C PRO A 202 2.84 -16.03 -11.47
N ASP A 203 3.04 -16.72 -10.35
CA ASP A 203 2.71 -18.15 -10.21
C ASP A 203 1.20 -18.42 -10.11
N SER A 204 0.37 -17.37 -10.01
CA SER A 204 -1.10 -17.42 -9.88
C SER A 204 -1.60 -18.23 -8.68
N THR A 205 -0.76 -18.45 -7.68
CA THR A 205 -1.11 -19.25 -6.47
C THR A 205 -0.75 -18.51 -5.20
N THR A 206 0.35 -17.75 -5.21
CA THR A 206 0.82 -16.93 -4.11
C THR A 206 0.20 -15.55 -4.20
N MET A 207 -0.14 -14.99 -3.04
CA MET A 207 -0.61 -13.62 -2.93
C MET A 207 0.06 -12.93 -1.75
N SER A 208 0.46 -11.68 -1.96
CA SER A 208 0.89 -10.77 -0.91
C SER A 208 -0.26 -9.90 -0.43
N TYR A 209 -0.23 -9.47 0.83
CA TYR A 209 -1.20 -8.54 1.40
C TYR A 209 -0.58 -7.66 2.48
N ASP A 210 -1.16 -6.48 2.68
CA ASP A 210 -0.73 -5.53 3.71
C ASP A 210 -1.83 -4.52 4.10
N ILE A 211 -1.52 -3.72 5.11
CA ILE A 211 -2.34 -2.61 5.62
C ILE A 211 -1.59 -1.31 5.29
N SER A 212 -2.29 -0.31 4.75
CA SER A 212 -1.68 0.96 4.37
C SER A 212 -2.51 2.16 4.83
N TYR A 213 -1.88 3.01 5.64
CA TYR A 213 -2.45 4.27 6.15
C TYR A 213 -2.13 5.47 5.24
N LEU A 214 -1.36 5.26 4.16
CA LEU A 214 -0.73 6.33 3.38
C LEU A 214 -1.71 7.35 2.79
N ASP A 215 -2.93 6.94 2.45
CA ASP A 215 -3.94 7.79 1.81
C ASP A 215 -4.87 8.50 2.81
N CYS A 216 -4.93 8.02 4.06
CA CYS A 216 -5.82 8.58 5.07
C CYS A 216 -5.06 9.35 6.16
N GLN A 217 -3.77 9.05 6.36
CA GLN A 217 -2.97 9.74 7.36
C GLN A 217 -2.68 11.18 6.92
N VAL A 218 -2.60 12.07 7.90
CA VAL A 218 -2.10 13.43 7.71
C VAL A 218 -0.79 13.56 8.46
N LYS A 219 0.27 14.00 7.78
CA LYS A 219 1.54 14.32 8.44
C LYS A 219 1.58 15.81 8.74
N THR A 220 1.62 16.16 10.02
CA THR A 220 1.86 17.53 10.49
C THR A 220 3.16 17.53 11.27
N ASP A 221 4.17 18.23 10.77
CA ASP A 221 5.56 18.13 11.26
C ASP A 221 6.03 16.67 11.24
N ASP A 222 6.59 16.15 12.34
CA ASP A 222 7.03 14.75 12.49
C ASP A 222 5.98 13.86 13.18
N VAL A 223 4.73 14.31 13.25
CA VAL A 223 3.61 13.57 13.85
C VAL A 223 2.65 13.10 12.76
N PHE A 224 2.33 11.80 12.80
CA PHE A 224 1.28 11.21 11.96
C PHE A 224 -0.06 11.24 12.70
N ASP A 225 -1.07 11.83 12.06
CA ASP A 225 -2.46 11.80 12.50
C ASP A 225 -3.24 10.77 11.66
N PHE A 226 -3.81 9.79 12.33
CA PHE A 226 -4.59 8.69 11.73
C PHE A 226 -6.10 8.85 11.97
N SER A 227 -6.56 9.98 12.51
CA SER A 227 -7.97 10.19 12.87
C SER A 227 -8.93 10.12 11.68
N ALA A 228 -8.45 10.39 10.47
CA ALA A 228 -9.23 10.24 9.23
C ALA A 228 -9.29 8.80 8.71
N CYS A 229 -8.45 7.90 9.22
CA CYS A 229 -8.38 6.51 8.79
C CYS A 229 -9.53 5.72 9.40
N VAL A 230 -10.51 5.37 8.57
CA VAL A 230 -11.71 4.64 9.01
C VAL A 230 -11.34 3.34 9.75
N GLY A 231 -11.92 3.16 10.93
CA GLY A 231 -11.72 1.97 11.76
C GLY A 231 -10.53 2.06 12.72
N HIS A 232 -9.61 2.99 12.50
CA HIS A 232 -8.42 3.15 13.34
C HIS A 232 -8.78 3.44 14.80
N GLU A 233 -9.90 4.11 15.05
CA GLU A 233 -10.40 4.42 16.39
C GLU A 233 -10.75 3.19 17.24
N LYS A 234 -10.89 2.03 16.60
CA LYS A 234 -11.29 0.75 17.18
C LYS A 234 -10.43 -0.42 16.70
N GLY A 235 -9.24 -0.12 16.19
CA GLY A 235 -8.27 -1.12 15.78
C GLY A 235 -8.53 -1.70 14.38
N ILE A 236 -7.45 -2.16 13.76
CA ILE A 236 -7.43 -2.74 12.41
C ILE A 236 -6.74 -4.09 12.49
N GLN A 237 -7.18 -5.07 11.69
CA GLN A 237 -6.39 -6.27 11.47
C GLN A 237 -6.45 -6.78 10.03
N ALA A 238 -5.41 -7.52 9.64
CA ALA A 238 -5.30 -8.21 8.37
C ALA A 238 -4.68 -9.58 8.59
N ALA A 239 -5.24 -10.60 7.95
CA ALA A 239 -4.73 -11.95 8.11
C ALA A 239 -5.08 -12.86 6.94
N ALA A 240 -4.36 -13.97 6.88
CA ALA A 240 -4.54 -15.03 5.91
C ALA A 240 -4.10 -16.36 6.51
N PRO A 241 -4.65 -17.51 6.07
CA PRO A 241 -4.19 -18.81 6.57
C PRO A 241 -2.70 -19.06 6.28
N ASN A 242 -1.93 -19.41 7.31
CA ASN A 242 -0.46 -19.59 7.28
C ASN A 242 0.36 -18.32 6.95
N GLY A 243 -0.28 -17.16 6.83
CA GLY A 243 0.39 -15.87 6.73
C GLY A 243 0.56 -15.20 8.10
N PRO A 244 1.33 -14.10 8.18
CA PRO A 244 1.38 -13.28 9.39
C PRO A 244 0.03 -12.61 9.67
N VAL A 245 -0.33 -12.49 10.94
CA VAL A 245 -1.45 -11.66 11.36
C VAL A 245 -0.90 -10.27 11.67
N TYR A 246 -1.48 -9.25 11.06
CA TYR A 246 -1.18 -7.85 11.35
C TYR A 246 -2.31 -7.28 12.19
N GLU A 247 -1.98 -6.76 13.36
CA GLU A 247 -2.93 -6.14 14.29
C GLU A 247 -2.44 -4.73 14.63
N CYS A 248 -3.28 -3.73 14.40
CA CYS A 248 -3.05 -2.35 14.78
C CYS A 248 -3.96 -2.03 15.97
N VAL A 249 -3.35 -1.64 17.10
CA VAL A 249 -4.07 -1.16 18.29
C VAL A 249 -4.86 0.10 17.95
N ALA A 250 -6.05 0.25 18.55
CA ALA A 250 -6.86 1.44 18.35
C ALA A 250 -6.12 2.72 18.77
N ASN A 251 -6.20 3.76 17.93
CA ASN A 251 -5.63 5.08 18.18
C ASN A 251 -4.10 5.11 18.39
N GLU A 252 -3.37 4.06 18.00
CA GLU A 252 -1.92 3.96 18.18
C GLU A 252 -1.20 3.81 16.83
N PRO A 253 -0.05 4.47 16.61
CA PRO A 253 0.72 4.31 15.38
C PRO A 253 1.07 2.84 15.10
N CYS A 254 0.67 2.35 13.92
CA CYS A 254 0.84 0.96 13.53
C CYS A 254 2.13 0.68 12.73
N ALA A 255 3.23 1.33 13.11
CA ALA A 255 4.45 1.42 12.30
C ALA A 255 5.10 0.07 11.92
N GLN A 256 4.84 -1.01 12.68
CA GLN A 256 5.46 -2.32 12.46
C GLN A 256 4.56 -3.31 11.69
N ASN A 257 3.26 -3.02 11.60
CA ASN A 257 2.25 -3.90 11.04
C ASN A 257 1.49 -3.25 9.86
N ALA A 258 1.82 -2.00 9.50
CA ALA A 258 1.22 -1.28 8.39
C ALA A 258 2.17 -0.25 7.78
N TYR A 259 1.92 0.12 6.52
CA TYR A 259 2.61 1.23 5.87
C TYR A 259 2.10 2.57 6.39
N ILE A 260 2.96 3.26 7.13
CA ILE A 260 2.77 4.67 7.54
C ILE A 260 3.80 5.61 6.86
N VAL A 261 4.77 5.03 6.15
CA VAL A 261 5.73 5.74 5.30
C VAL A 261 5.79 4.99 3.97
N PRO A 262 5.80 5.71 2.82
CA PRO A 262 5.92 5.07 1.51
C PRO A 262 7.10 4.10 1.44
N GLU A 263 6.89 2.93 0.83
CA GLU A 263 7.91 1.88 0.64
C GLU A 263 8.59 1.43 1.95
N PHE A 264 7.93 1.64 3.09
CA PHE A 264 8.52 1.41 4.41
C PHE A 264 9.85 2.16 4.62
N GLY A 265 10.05 3.28 3.93
CA GLY A 265 11.34 3.99 3.90
C GLY A 265 12.49 3.19 3.28
N TYR A 266 12.17 2.19 2.44
CA TYR A 266 13.11 1.22 1.87
C TYR A 266 13.87 0.40 2.92
N LEU A 267 13.32 0.28 4.12
CA LEU A 267 13.91 -0.50 5.20
C LEU A 267 13.52 -1.98 5.08
N PRO A 268 14.37 -2.91 5.54
CA PRO A 268 14.02 -4.32 5.56
C PRO A 268 12.87 -4.59 6.54
N GLY A 269 12.09 -5.63 6.25
CA GLY A 269 11.00 -6.06 7.14
C GLY A 269 9.69 -5.27 6.96
N ALA A 270 9.44 -4.76 5.75
CA ALA A 270 8.16 -4.19 5.38
C ALA A 270 6.98 -5.13 5.78
N PRO A 271 5.84 -4.59 6.22
CA PRO A 271 4.73 -5.35 6.78
C PRO A 271 3.88 -6.03 5.68
N VAL A 272 4.53 -6.81 4.82
CA VAL A 272 3.91 -7.54 3.71
C VAL A 272 3.79 -9.00 4.07
N GLY A 273 2.56 -9.47 4.21
CA GLY A 273 2.23 -10.87 4.41
C GLY A 273 2.18 -11.62 3.09
N SER A 274 2.25 -12.95 3.15
CA SER A 274 2.05 -13.81 2.00
C SER A 274 1.21 -15.02 2.38
N SER A 275 0.33 -15.44 1.47
CA SER A 275 -0.50 -16.64 1.60
C SER A 275 -0.82 -17.21 0.21
N THR A 276 -1.63 -18.26 0.15
CA THR A 276 -2.14 -18.81 -1.11
C THR A 276 -3.57 -18.35 -1.39
N ILE A 277 -3.87 -18.09 -2.66
CA ILE A 277 -5.21 -17.65 -3.08
C ILE A 277 -6.31 -18.67 -2.75
N ASP A 278 -5.97 -19.97 -2.74
CA ASP A 278 -6.86 -21.08 -2.37
C ASP A 278 -7.43 -20.97 -0.94
N LYS A 279 -6.86 -20.09 -0.13
CA LYS A 279 -7.23 -19.89 1.27
C LYS A 279 -7.91 -18.55 1.54
N GLY A 280 -7.77 -17.59 0.64
CA GLY A 280 -8.31 -16.24 0.79
C GLY A 280 -7.53 -15.35 1.75
N ILE A 281 -8.01 -14.12 1.88
CA ILE A 281 -7.54 -13.09 2.82
C ILE A 281 -8.73 -12.35 3.44
N ALA A 282 -8.53 -11.84 4.64
CA ALA A 282 -9.51 -10.97 5.27
C ALA A 282 -8.82 -9.80 5.96
N PHE A 283 -9.54 -8.68 5.93
CA PHE A 283 -9.23 -7.43 6.59
C PHE A 283 -10.40 -7.06 7.49
N GLU A 284 -10.14 -6.31 8.55
CA GLU A 284 -11.17 -5.82 9.44
C GLU A 284 -10.86 -4.42 9.93
N ILE A 285 -11.91 -3.60 9.92
CA ILE A 285 -11.95 -2.28 10.53
C ILE A 285 -12.78 -2.34 11.82
N CYS A 286 -12.42 -1.52 12.81
CA CYS A 286 -13.04 -1.53 14.14
C CYS A 286 -13.00 -2.90 14.84
N ALA A 287 -11.85 -3.58 14.80
CA ALA A 287 -11.68 -4.95 15.30
C ALA A 287 -12.03 -5.14 16.79
N GLU A 288 -11.84 -4.11 17.63
CA GLU A 288 -12.24 -4.10 19.04
C GLU A 288 -13.74 -4.36 19.26
N ASN A 289 -14.59 -4.06 18.27
CA ASN A 289 -16.03 -4.26 18.44
C ASN A 289 -16.46 -5.73 18.36
N ARG A 290 -15.57 -6.64 17.93
CA ARG A 290 -15.83 -8.09 17.84
C ARG A 290 -15.25 -8.89 19.01
N THR A 291 -14.58 -8.23 19.96
CA THR A 291 -13.94 -8.90 21.12
C THR A 291 -14.95 -9.32 22.18
#